data_AF-A0A173UNC2-F1
#
_entry.id   AF-A0A173UNC2-F1
#
_cell.length_a   1.000
_cell.length_b   1.000
_cell.length_c   1.000
_cell.angle_alpha   90.00
_cell.angle_beta   90.00
_cell.angle_gamma   90.00
#
_symmetry.space_group_name_H-M   'P 1'
#
loop_
_entity.id
_entity.type
_entity.pdbx_description
1 polymer ?
#
loop_
_entity_poly.entity_id
_entity_poly.type
_entity_poly.pdbx_seq_one_letter_code
_entity_poly.pdbx_strand_id
1 'polypeptide(L)'
;MSIFDFFRKLKPEEPKQEVLDEPSTSNIALDSSSYVNDSEVSLEKREFYTAVFLDRYSTGTPIMDDNEYPRYFQYDFEIKSPSKFHKKLVQDGYYKDAELVDILRSLRIPELKDLLRELHLHVSGNKEDLINRLLAADSSDELMHILNADHINFYSLSNKGKYFLEDHKDYVDLFNNKTKWGIGIDEYISAKKSCPNNYDFHKIIWSIFNDREFEHMKNSKFNLLTCNYQSMAEWLGDSGKQEDSLLYYLKALYFEIMASNFSSISLYNDGVYSSTRVHSDSFNEPYLTYLVGKIYNLREFYSQTIFEDACEVMNHFYEFVLCDKNTFKRLVHDIINNNYDHDKWMKEFKRIYTNLF
;
A
#
# COMPACT_ATOMS: atom_id res chain seq x y z
N MET A 1 -10.49 25.40 19.49
CA MET A 1 -9.72 26.16 18.49
C MET A 1 -9.61 25.30 17.25
N SER A 2 -9.79 25.90 16.08
CA SER A 2 -10.02 25.23 14.80
C SER A 2 -8.74 24.56 14.26
N ILE A 3 -8.91 23.40 13.62
CA ILE A 3 -7.88 22.54 12.98
C ILE A 3 -7.16 23.21 11.78
N PHE A 4 -7.51 24.46 11.43
CA PHE A 4 -7.10 25.10 10.17
C PHE A 4 -5.96 26.12 10.23
N ASP A 5 -5.24 26.26 11.35
CA ASP A 5 -4.18 27.28 11.47
C ASP A 5 -2.73 26.75 11.39
N PHE A 6 -2.51 25.49 11.00
CA PHE A 6 -1.15 24.90 10.99
C PHE A 6 -0.30 25.24 9.75
N PHE A 7 -0.86 25.90 8.72
CA PHE A 7 -0.14 26.23 7.49
C PHE A 7 0.20 27.72 7.38
N ARG A 8 1.05 28.25 8.27
CA ARG A 8 1.75 29.53 8.06
C ARG A 8 3.13 29.55 8.72
N LYS A 9 4.18 29.23 7.95
CA LYS A 9 5.13 30.23 7.41
C LYS A 9 6.36 29.62 6.72
N LEU A 10 6.58 30.20 5.52
CA LEU A 10 7.81 30.62 4.83
C LEU A 10 8.86 29.59 4.35
N LYS A 11 9.01 29.64 3.01
CA LYS A 11 9.96 28.96 2.11
C LYS A 11 11.44 29.17 2.47
N PRO A 12 12.28 28.18 2.16
CA PRO A 12 13.56 28.37 1.48
C PRO A 12 13.40 28.26 -0.04
N GLU A 13 14.19 29.02 -0.79
CA GLU A 13 14.22 29.00 -2.26
C GLU A 13 14.72 27.67 -2.81
N GLU A 14 13.98 27.09 -3.77
CA GLU A 14 14.42 25.96 -4.58
C GLU A 14 14.79 26.39 -6.02
N PRO A 15 15.70 25.67 -6.68
CA PRO A 15 16.22 26.01 -8.00
C PRO A 15 15.16 25.87 -9.10
N LYS A 16 15.32 26.62 -10.18
CA LYS A 16 14.39 26.71 -11.32
C LYS A 16 13.99 25.32 -11.86
N GLN A 17 12.70 24.97 -11.72
CA GLN A 17 12.03 23.90 -12.46
C GLN A 17 11.89 24.28 -13.94
N GLU A 18 12.16 23.34 -14.84
CA GLU A 18 11.69 23.42 -16.23
C GLU A 18 10.17 23.35 -16.24
N VAL A 19 9.54 24.33 -16.89
CA VAL A 19 8.10 24.38 -17.11
C VAL A 19 7.77 23.37 -18.20
N LEU A 20 6.99 22.34 -17.85
CA LEU A 20 6.43 21.42 -18.83
C LEU A 20 5.19 22.09 -19.46
N ASP A 21 5.18 22.21 -20.78
CA ASP A 21 4.03 22.77 -21.53
C ASP A 21 2.90 21.73 -21.68
N GLU A 22 1.68 22.10 -21.27
CA GLU A 22 0.47 21.28 -21.43
C GLU A 22 0.22 20.91 -22.90
N PRO A 23 0.05 19.61 -23.23
CA PRO A 23 -0.38 19.24 -24.57
C PRO A 23 -1.84 19.64 -24.77
N SER A 24 -2.14 20.18 -25.96
CA SER A 24 -3.49 20.58 -26.35
C SER A 24 -4.48 19.42 -26.16
N THR A 25 -5.59 19.72 -25.47
CA THR A 25 -6.68 18.79 -25.18
C THR A 25 -7.22 18.18 -26.46
N SER A 26 -6.71 17.02 -26.84
CA SER A 26 -7.34 16.13 -27.80
C SER A 26 -7.83 14.91 -27.04
N ASN A 27 -9.13 14.66 -27.17
CA ASN A 27 -9.94 13.69 -26.43
C ASN A 27 -9.18 12.41 -26.05
N ILE A 28 -9.00 12.19 -24.75
CA ILE A 28 -8.52 10.94 -24.14
C ILE A 28 -9.68 9.93 -24.23
N ALA A 29 -9.92 9.42 -25.43
CA ALA A 29 -10.68 8.20 -25.63
C ALA A 29 -9.67 7.16 -26.09
N LEU A 30 -9.31 6.25 -25.17
CA LEU A 30 -8.62 5.01 -25.51
C LEU A 30 -9.47 4.28 -26.55
N ASP A 31 -9.06 4.34 -27.83
CA ASP A 31 -9.75 3.66 -28.91
C ASP A 31 -9.71 2.15 -28.65
N SER A 32 -10.91 1.60 -28.50
CA SER A 32 -11.22 0.24 -28.08
C SER A 32 -10.86 -0.76 -29.17
N SER A 33 -9.77 -1.51 -29.00
CA SER A 33 -9.69 -2.83 -29.64
C SER A 33 -8.75 -3.82 -28.92
N SER A 34 -9.36 -4.93 -28.50
CA SER A 34 -8.84 -6.32 -28.56
C SER A 34 -7.85 -6.84 -27.51
N TYR A 35 -7.34 -6.03 -26.57
CA TYR A 35 -6.29 -6.49 -25.63
C TYR A 35 -6.67 -6.47 -24.15
N VAL A 36 -7.77 -5.78 -23.82
CA VAL A 36 -8.49 -5.82 -22.55
C VAL A 36 -9.88 -6.40 -22.87
N ASN A 37 -10.56 -7.06 -21.93
CA ASN A 37 -11.92 -7.54 -22.17
C ASN A 37 -12.86 -6.34 -22.38
N ASP A 38 -13.07 -5.94 -23.64
CA ASP A 38 -13.72 -4.69 -24.04
C ASP A 38 -15.19 -4.58 -23.59
N SER A 39 -15.81 -5.66 -23.09
CA SER A 39 -17.22 -5.67 -22.70
C SER A 39 -17.49 -5.45 -21.20
N GLU A 40 -16.49 -5.42 -20.30
CA GLU A 40 -16.74 -5.44 -18.85
C GLU A 40 -15.89 -4.48 -17.98
N VAL A 41 -14.74 -4.00 -18.45
CA VAL A 41 -13.86 -3.16 -17.61
C VAL A 41 -14.25 -1.68 -17.71
N SER A 42 -14.43 -0.99 -16.57
CA SER A 42 -14.74 0.45 -16.56
C SER A 42 -13.56 1.30 -17.05
N LEU A 43 -13.82 2.53 -17.48
CA LEU A 43 -12.76 3.46 -17.93
C LEU A 43 -11.71 3.67 -16.84
N GLU A 44 -12.15 3.86 -15.60
CA GLU A 44 -11.28 4.15 -14.46
C GLU A 44 -10.35 2.98 -14.12
N LYS A 45 -10.82 1.74 -14.31
CA LYS A 45 -9.96 0.55 -14.18
C LYS A 45 -8.89 0.50 -15.25
N ARG A 46 -9.23 0.83 -16.50
CA ARG A 46 -8.24 0.90 -17.60
C ARG A 46 -7.20 1.98 -17.33
N GLU A 47 -7.61 3.13 -16.81
CA GLU A 47 -6.71 4.20 -16.42
C GLU A 47 -5.79 3.76 -15.28
N PHE A 48 -6.31 3.06 -14.26
CA PHE A 48 -5.51 2.45 -13.19
C PHE A 48 -4.48 1.46 -13.73
N TYR A 49 -4.88 0.52 -14.60
CA TYR A 49 -3.96 -0.44 -15.21
C TYR A 49 -2.88 0.26 -16.05
N THR A 50 -3.27 1.28 -16.81
CA THR A 50 -2.35 2.08 -17.61
C THR A 50 -1.36 2.84 -16.73
N ALA A 51 -1.83 3.49 -15.67
CA ALA A 51 -0.98 4.25 -14.74
C ALA A 51 0.07 3.32 -14.09
N VAL A 52 -0.36 2.18 -13.55
CA VAL A 52 0.57 1.22 -12.94
C VAL A 52 1.54 0.64 -13.97
N PHE A 53 1.10 0.40 -15.21
CA PHE A 53 1.99 -0.09 -16.27
C PHE A 53 3.06 0.95 -16.66
N LEU A 54 2.66 2.21 -16.87
CA LEU A 54 3.56 3.32 -17.20
C LEU A 54 4.56 3.59 -16.07
N ASP A 55 4.14 3.52 -14.80
CA ASP A 55 5.01 3.70 -13.64
C ASP A 55 6.12 2.63 -13.61
N ARG A 56 5.73 1.36 -13.79
CA ARG A 56 6.63 0.21 -13.76
C ARG A 56 7.65 0.20 -14.89
N TYR A 57 7.31 0.76 -16.04
CA TYR A 57 8.14 0.78 -17.24
C TYR A 57 8.53 2.20 -17.67
N SER A 58 8.76 3.07 -16.68
CA SER A 58 8.97 4.50 -16.90
C SER A 58 10.32 4.86 -17.54
N THR A 59 11.34 3.99 -17.39
CA THR A 59 12.73 4.29 -17.80
C THR A 59 13.27 3.25 -18.77
N GLY A 60 13.58 3.67 -20.00
CA GLY A 60 14.44 2.95 -20.95
C GLY A 60 14.23 1.45 -21.05
N THR A 61 12.98 0.98 -21.08
CA THR A 61 12.66 -0.46 -21.08
C THR A 61 12.28 -0.91 -22.49
N PRO A 62 12.75 -2.08 -22.95
CA PRO A 62 12.31 -2.63 -24.22
C PRO A 62 10.92 -3.24 -24.13
N ILE A 63 10.32 -3.52 -25.29
CA ILE A 63 9.10 -4.32 -25.35
C ILE A 63 9.49 -5.80 -25.27
N MET A 64 9.24 -6.39 -24.10
CA MET A 64 9.56 -7.78 -23.80
C MET A 64 8.50 -8.77 -24.34
N ASP A 65 8.79 -10.07 -24.21
CA ASP A 65 7.79 -11.12 -24.41
C ASP A 65 6.78 -11.17 -23.27
N ASP A 66 5.56 -11.65 -23.55
CA ASP A 66 4.44 -11.64 -22.58
C ASP A 66 4.77 -12.34 -21.24
N ASN A 67 5.69 -13.32 -21.25
CA ASN A 67 6.08 -14.10 -20.07
C ASN A 67 7.12 -13.40 -19.19
N GLU A 68 7.74 -12.32 -19.68
CA GLU A 68 8.75 -11.55 -18.95
C GLU A 68 8.13 -10.43 -18.11
N TYR A 69 6.91 -10.01 -18.44
CA TYR A 69 6.14 -9.09 -17.61
C TYR A 69 5.65 -9.78 -16.32
N PRO A 70 5.49 -9.04 -15.21
CA PRO A 70 4.87 -9.55 -14.01
C PRO A 70 3.49 -10.16 -14.27
N ARG A 71 3.29 -11.37 -13.76
CA ARG A 71 2.06 -12.16 -13.97
C ARG A 71 0.77 -11.44 -13.55
N TYR A 72 0.84 -10.52 -12.58
CA TYR A 72 -0.33 -9.76 -12.14
C TYR A 72 -0.92 -8.89 -13.25
N PHE A 73 -0.14 -8.47 -14.27
CA PHE A 73 -0.72 -7.74 -15.40
C PHE A 73 -1.74 -8.60 -16.16
N GLN A 74 -1.47 -9.90 -16.30
CA GLN A 74 -2.39 -10.81 -16.97
C GLN A 74 -3.55 -11.23 -16.06
N TYR A 75 -3.25 -11.61 -14.82
CA TYR A 75 -4.26 -12.19 -13.91
C TYR A 75 -5.10 -11.15 -13.18
N ASP A 76 -4.50 -10.06 -12.72
CA ASP A 76 -5.18 -9.05 -11.89
C ASP A 76 -5.69 -7.88 -12.75
N PHE A 77 -4.96 -7.50 -13.80
CA PHE A 77 -5.28 -6.32 -14.63
C PHE A 77 -5.95 -6.68 -15.96
N GLU A 78 -6.20 -7.96 -16.20
CA GLU A 78 -6.85 -8.44 -17.43
C GLU A 78 -6.13 -8.04 -18.73
N ILE A 79 -4.84 -7.68 -18.65
CA ILE A 79 -3.99 -7.37 -19.80
C ILE A 79 -3.48 -8.71 -20.36
N LYS A 80 -4.26 -9.30 -21.27
CA LYS A 80 -4.00 -10.65 -21.81
C LYS A 80 -2.65 -10.77 -22.52
N SER A 81 -2.17 -9.67 -23.13
CA SER A 81 -0.88 -9.62 -23.81
C SER A 81 -0.17 -8.32 -23.44
N PRO A 82 0.63 -8.31 -22.35
CA PRO A 82 1.38 -7.15 -21.90
C PRO A 82 2.31 -6.56 -22.97
N SER A 83 2.91 -7.40 -23.82
CA SER A 83 3.75 -6.96 -24.95
C SER A 83 2.94 -6.15 -25.97
N LYS A 84 1.75 -6.63 -26.35
CA LYS A 84 0.87 -5.88 -27.27
C LYS A 84 0.33 -4.60 -26.62
N PHE A 85 0.03 -4.64 -25.32
CA PHE A 85 -0.38 -3.45 -24.58
C PHE A 85 0.73 -2.39 -24.55
N HIS A 86 1.97 -2.78 -24.29
CA HIS A 86 3.14 -1.89 -24.35
C HIS A 86 3.29 -1.29 -25.76
N LYS A 87 3.22 -2.11 -26.82
CA LYS A 87 3.25 -1.63 -28.24
C LYS A 87 2.16 -0.60 -28.50
N LYS A 88 0.95 -0.81 -27.99
CA LYS A 88 -0.15 0.15 -28.14
C LYS A 88 0.15 1.46 -27.42
N LEU A 89 0.67 1.43 -26.19
CA LEU A 89 1.04 2.66 -25.47
C LEU A 89 2.13 3.46 -26.20
N VAL A 90 3.06 2.79 -26.88
CA VAL A 90 4.04 3.44 -27.77
C VAL A 90 3.32 4.11 -28.96
N GLN A 91 2.43 3.40 -29.65
CA GLN A 91 1.66 3.93 -30.78
C GLN A 91 0.75 5.10 -30.38
N ASP A 92 0.15 5.02 -29.19
CA ASP A 92 -0.71 6.06 -28.63
C ASP A 92 0.09 7.24 -28.07
N GLY A 93 1.43 7.21 -28.15
CA GLY A 93 2.33 8.31 -27.82
C GLY A 93 2.61 8.50 -26.34
N TYR A 94 2.32 7.52 -25.47
CA TYR A 94 2.71 7.56 -24.05
C TYR A 94 4.22 7.35 -23.85
N TYR A 95 4.86 6.69 -24.82
CA TYR A 95 6.30 6.49 -24.85
C TYR A 95 6.96 7.21 -26.02
N LYS A 96 8.25 7.47 -25.90
CA LYS A 96 9.16 7.87 -26.96
C LYS A 96 10.40 6.96 -26.94
N ASP A 97 11.21 7.02 -27.99
CA ASP A 97 12.52 6.38 -27.97
C ASP A 97 13.32 6.86 -26.76
N ALA A 98 13.95 5.93 -26.06
CA ALA A 98 14.71 6.21 -24.85
C ALA A 98 16.03 6.89 -25.17
N GLU A 99 16.36 7.93 -24.41
CA GLU A 99 17.71 8.49 -24.42
C GLU A 99 18.69 7.49 -23.80
N LEU A 100 19.97 7.55 -24.17
CA LEU A 100 21.01 6.66 -23.65
C LEU A 100 21.00 6.60 -22.11
N VAL A 101 20.84 7.74 -21.45
CA VAL A 101 20.77 7.82 -19.97
C VAL A 101 19.60 7.01 -19.40
N ASP A 102 18.45 7.00 -20.07
CA ASP A 102 17.26 6.28 -19.60
C ASP A 102 17.45 4.77 -19.77
N ILE A 103 18.08 4.34 -20.86
CA ILE A 103 18.46 2.94 -21.09
C ILE A 103 19.42 2.48 -20.00
N LEU A 104 20.50 3.22 -19.75
CA LEU A 104 21.48 2.86 -18.72
C LEU A 104 20.86 2.81 -17.32
N ARG A 105 19.87 3.66 -17.03
CA ARG A 105 19.13 3.61 -15.76
C ARG A 105 18.24 2.39 -15.62
N SER A 106 17.73 1.81 -16.71
CA SER A 106 16.90 0.62 -16.68
C SER A 106 17.71 -0.65 -16.40
N LEU A 107 18.98 -0.67 -16.81
CA LEU A 107 19.87 -1.81 -16.62
C LEU A 107 20.20 -2.10 -15.15
N ARG A 108 20.38 -3.39 -14.84
CA ARG A 108 20.84 -3.88 -13.54
C ARG A 108 22.35 -3.66 -13.40
N ILE A 109 22.81 -3.61 -12.15
CA ILE A 109 24.24 -3.41 -11.84
C ILE A 109 25.16 -4.42 -12.56
N PRO A 110 24.83 -5.73 -12.66
CA PRO A 110 25.66 -6.67 -13.43
C PRO A 110 25.78 -6.29 -14.91
N GLU A 111 24.67 -5.95 -15.57
CA GLU A 111 24.61 -5.57 -16.99
C GLU A 111 25.45 -4.31 -17.26
N LEU A 112 25.34 -3.30 -16.38
CA LEU A 112 26.19 -2.09 -16.47
C LEU A 112 27.68 -2.41 -16.33
N LYS A 113 28.03 -3.36 -15.46
CA LYS A 113 29.42 -3.80 -15.31
C LYS A 113 29.90 -4.59 -16.52
N ASP A 114 29.04 -5.38 -17.15
CA ASP A 114 29.36 -6.13 -18.36
C ASP A 114 29.68 -5.15 -19.51
N LEU A 115 28.84 -4.14 -19.73
CA LEU A 115 29.09 -3.06 -20.70
C LEU A 115 30.42 -2.34 -20.45
N LEU A 116 30.70 -1.99 -19.19
CA LEU A 116 31.96 -1.36 -18.82
C LEU A 116 33.16 -2.27 -19.13
N ARG A 117 33.08 -3.60 -18.95
CA ARG A 117 34.17 -4.51 -19.29
C ARG A 117 34.39 -4.62 -20.80
N GLU A 118 33.32 -4.66 -21.58
CA GLU A 118 33.37 -4.67 -23.04
C GLU A 118 34.06 -3.42 -23.58
N LEU A 119 33.77 -2.26 -22.99
CA LEU A 119 34.43 -0.99 -23.31
C LEU A 119 35.81 -0.82 -22.64
N HIS A 120 36.31 -1.85 -21.94
CA HIS A 120 37.57 -1.82 -21.19
C HIS A 120 37.68 -0.70 -20.13
N LEU A 121 36.54 -0.31 -19.56
CA LEU A 121 36.41 0.68 -18.50
C LEU A 121 36.38 0.04 -17.10
N HIS A 122 36.67 0.86 -16.09
CA HIS A 122 36.65 0.40 -14.69
C HIS A 122 35.22 0.07 -14.22
N VAL A 123 35.06 -0.98 -13.39
CA VAL A 123 33.76 -1.54 -13.00
C VAL A 123 33.35 -1.32 -11.54
N SER A 124 34.13 -0.58 -10.75
CA SER A 124 33.78 -0.28 -9.36
C SER A 124 32.87 0.95 -9.25
N GLY A 125 32.15 1.02 -8.12
CA GLY A 125 31.29 2.14 -7.76
C GLY A 125 29.85 1.72 -7.50
N ASN A 126 29.05 2.68 -7.08
CA ASN A 126 27.59 2.56 -7.02
C ASN A 126 26.98 2.67 -8.44
N LYS A 127 25.66 2.48 -8.58
CA LYS A 127 24.99 2.47 -9.90
C LYS A 127 25.22 3.78 -10.68
N GLU A 128 25.13 4.94 -10.03
CA GLU A 128 25.35 6.24 -10.68
C GLU A 128 26.81 6.42 -11.13
N ASP A 129 27.78 5.94 -10.35
CA ASP A 129 29.19 5.97 -10.76
C ASP A 129 29.43 5.18 -12.05
N LEU A 130 28.75 4.03 -12.22
CA LEU A 130 28.84 3.20 -13.42
C LEU A 130 28.19 3.90 -14.62
N ILE A 131 26.99 4.46 -14.43
CA ILE A 131 26.25 5.18 -15.49
C ILE A 131 27.03 6.40 -15.95
N ASN A 132 27.51 7.24 -15.02
CA ASN A 132 28.28 8.44 -15.36
C ASN A 132 29.56 8.11 -16.13
N ARG A 133 30.20 6.97 -15.82
CA ARG A 133 31.38 6.50 -16.56
C ARG A 133 31.06 6.07 -17.98
N LEU A 134 29.92 5.40 -18.19
CA LEU A 134 29.44 5.03 -19.53
C LEU A 134 29.05 6.27 -20.34
N LEU A 135 28.42 7.26 -19.70
CA LEU A 135 28.03 8.52 -20.35
C LEU A 135 29.22 9.44 -20.69
N ALA A 136 30.28 9.40 -19.88
CA ALA A 136 31.48 10.22 -20.09
C ALA A 136 32.49 9.59 -21.06
N ALA A 137 32.24 8.36 -21.52
CA ALA A 137 33.11 7.71 -22.48
C ALA A 137 32.89 8.33 -23.88
N ASP A 138 33.98 8.66 -24.59
CA ASP A 138 33.94 9.10 -25.99
C ASP A 138 33.42 8.00 -26.95
N SER A 139 33.11 6.81 -26.43
CA SER A 139 32.60 5.64 -27.13
C SER A 139 31.06 5.58 -27.18
N SER A 140 30.36 6.72 -27.19
CA SER A 140 28.88 6.75 -27.20
C SER A 140 28.29 6.00 -28.41
N ASP A 141 28.91 6.10 -29.59
CA ASP A 141 28.47 5.39 -30.79
C ASP A 141 28.68 3.87 -30.68
N GLU A 142 29.79 3.44 -30.09
CA GLU A 142 30.10 2.02 -29.82
C GLU A 142 29.16 1.44 -28.76
N LEU A 143 28.89 2.20 -27.69
CA LEU A 143 27.93 1.84 -26.66
C LEU A 143 26.51 1.71 -27.23
N MET A 144 26.08 2.65 -28.07
CA MET A 144 24.79 2.55 -28.77
C MET A 144 24.77 1.36 -29.75
N HIS A 145 25.89 1.04 -30.41
CA HIS A 145 25.97 -0.15 -31.25
C HIS A 145 25.83 -1.44 -30.42
N ILE A 146 26.49 -1.53 -29.25
CA ILE A 146 26.36 -2.68 -28.34
C ILE A 146 24.91 -2.82 -27.87
N LEU A 147 24.27 -1.73 -27.44
CA LEU A 147 22.89 -1.73 -26.97
C LEU A 147 21.87 -2.06 -28.07
N ASN A 148 22.16 -1.67 -29.32
CA ASN A 148 21.30 -1.91 -30.47
C ASN A 148 21.62 -3.20 -31.25
N ALA A 149 22.60 -3.99 -30.80
CA ALA A 149 23.08 -5.17 -31.54
C ALA A 149 21.98 -6.19 -31.86
N ASP A 150 20.97 -6.29 -30.98
CA ASP A 150 19.83 -7.21 -31.12
C ASP A 150 18.60 -6.55 -31.80
N HIS A 151 18.75 -5.33 -32.36
CA HIS A 151 17.64 -4.53 -32.92
C HIS A 151 16.50 -4.28 -31.92
N ILE A 152 16.85 -4.23 -30.64
CA ILE A 152 15.91 -3.96 -29.55
C ILE A 152 15.75 -2.45 -29.40
N ASN A 153 14.52 -1.96 -29.58
CA ASN A 153 14.19 -0.57 -29.29
C ASN A 153 13.83 -0.42 -27.81
N PHE A 154 14.40 0.61 -27.19
CA PHE A 154 14.13 0.98 -25.81
C PHE A 154 13.23 2.20 -25.75
N TYR A 155 12.29 2.18 -24.80
CA TYR A 155 11.28 3.23 -24.66
C TYR A 155 11.33 3.87 -23.28
N SER A 156 11.09 5.18 -23.25
CA SER A 156 10.93 5.98 -22.03
C SER A 156 9.65 6.80 -22.12
N LEU A 157 9.13 7.26 -20.99
CA LEU A 157 7.91 8.07 -21.01
C LEU A 157 8.09 9.35 -21.83
N SER A 158 7.14 9.58 -22.73
CA SER A 158 6.98 10.87 -23.39
C SER A 158 6.39 11.88 -22.40
N ASN A 159 6.27 13.16 -22.80
CA ASN A 159 5.56 14.15 -21.98
C ASN A 159 4.11 13.71 -21.72
N LYS A 160 3.43 13.14 -22.71
CA LYS A 160 2.07 12.59 -22.53
C LYS A 160 2.05 11.48 -21.47
N GLY A 161 3.02 10.58 -21.48
CA GLY A 161 3.16 9.54 -20.47
C GLY A 161 3.38 10.09 -19.06
N LYS A 162 4.27 11.07 -18.93
CA LYS A 162 4.57 11.73 -17.65
C LYS A 162 3.34 12.46 -17.09
N TYR A 163 2.66 13.26 -17.92
CA TYR A 163 1.43 13.95 -17.51
C TYR A 163 0.33 12.98 -17.07
N PHE A 164 0.15 11.88 -17.79
CA PHE A 164 -0.84 10.87 -17.41
C PHE A 164 -0.53 10.29 -16.03
N LEU A 165 0.74 10.00 -15.73
CA LEU A 165 1.14 9.51 -14.40
C LEU A 165 0.97 10.55 -13.30
N GLU A 166 1.26 11.83 -13.58
CA GLU A 166 1.04 12.91 -12.61
C GLU A 166 -0.44 13.06 -12.27
N ASP A 167 -1.33 13.02 -13.27
CA ASP A 167 -2.78 13.11 -13.11
C ASP A 167 -3.39 11.88 -12.39
N HIS A 168 -2.75 10.71 -12.55
CA HIS A 168 -3.18 9.43 -11.98
C HIS A 168 -2.25 8.90 -10.89
N LYS A 169 -1.55 9.79 -10.18
CA LYS A 169 -0.61 9.42 -9.12
C LYS A 169 -1.29 8.61 -8.01
N ASP A 170 -2.56 8.92 -7.73
CA ASP A 170 -3.39 8.22 -6.74
C ASP A 170 -3.52 6.72 -7.04
N TYR A 171 -3.64 6.33 -8.30
CA TYR A 171 -3.68 4.94 -8.74
C TYR A 171 -2.36 4.19 -8.49
N VAL A 172 -1.23 4.85 -8.76
CA VAL A 172 0.11 4.28 -8.50
C VAL A 172 0.32 4.12 -6.99
N ASP A 173 0.00 5.14 -6.21
CA ASP A 173 0.14 5.13 -4.75
C ASP A 173 -0.76 4.06 -4.12
N LEU A 174 -2.00 3.90 -4.61
CA LEU A 174 -2.90 2.82 -4.21
C LEU A 174 -2.29 1.44 -4.49
N PHE A 175 -1.81 1.20 -5.72
CA PHE A 175 -1.25 -0.10 -6.09
C PHE A 175 -0.03 -0.47 -5.25
N ASN A 176 0.88 0.48 -5.03
CA ASN A 176 2.11 0.25 -4.28
C ASN A 176 1.85 -0.07 -2.80
N ASN A 177 0.69 0.33 -2.26
CA ASN A 177 0.32 0.09 -0.87
C ASN A 177 -0.90 -0.82 -0.69
N LYS A 178 -1.37 -1.49 -1.76
CA LYS A 178 -2.60 -2.29 -1.75
C LYS A 178 -2.61 -3.38 -0.69
N THR A 179 -1.46 -4.02 -0.43
CA THR A 179 -1.32 -5.07 0.59
C THR A 179 -1.30 -4.50 2.01
N LYS A 180 -0.78 -3.27 2.15
CA LYS A 180 -0.66 -2.56 3.42
C LYS A 180 -2.01 -2.07 3.92
N TRP A 181 -2.76 -1.42 3.05
CA TRP A 181 -4.05 -0.81 3.41
C TRP A 181 -5.22 -1.76 3.20
N GLY A 182 -5.01 -2.82 2.40
CA GLY A 182 -6.06 -3.77 2.03
C GLY A 182 -7.17 -3.13 1.21
N ILE A 183 -6.91 -2.03 0.50
CA ILE A 183 -7.89 -1.32 -0.33
C ILE A 183 -7.70 -1.75 -1.78
N GLY A 184 -8.76 -2.31 -2.36
CA GLY A 184 -8.80 -2.72 -3.76
C GLY A 184 -9.18 -1.55 -4.68
N ILE A 185 -8.87 -1.69 -5.97
CA ILE A 185 -9.21 -0.67 -6.97
C ILE A 185 -10.72 -0.44 -7.10
N ASP A 186 -11.52 -1.51 -7.02
CA ASP A 186 -12.98 -1.42 -7.09
C ASP A 186 -13.54 -0.54 -5.97
N GLU A 187 -13.11 -0.81 -4.74
CA GLU A 187 -13.52 -0.04 -3.57
C GLU A 187 -13.05 1.41 -3.64
N TYR A 188 -11.83 1.65 -4.10
CA TYR A 188 -11.32 3.01 -4.30
C TYR A 188 -12.12 3.79 -5.34
N ILE A 189 -12.43 3.18 -6.50
CA ILE A 189 -13.24 3.82 -7.54
C ILE A 189 -14.66 4.11 -7.02
N SER A 190 -15.27 3.16 -6.31
CA SER A 190 -16.58 3.36 -5.68
C SER A 190 -16.55 4.53 -4.70
N ALA A 191 -15.56 4.59 -3.81
CA ALA A 191 -15.41 5.68 -2.85
C ALA A 191 -15.14 7.03 -3.53
N LYS A 192 -14.26 7.07 -4.55
CA LYS A 192 -13.94 8.27 -5.33
C LYS A 192 -15.19 8.84 -6.02
N LYS A 193 -16.12 7.98 -6.48
CA LYS A 193 -17.40 8.38 -7.09
C LYS A 193 -18.43 8.87 -6.07
N SER A 194 -18.43 8.30 -4.87
CA SER A 194 -19.39 8.64 -3.81
C SER A 194 -18.96 9.84 -2.98
N CYS A 195 -17.67 10.13 -2.88
CA CYS A 195 -17.14 11.27 -2.15
C CYS A 195 -17.35 12.59 -2.91
N PRO A 196 -17.38 13.74 -2.20
CA PRO A 196 -17.38 15.05 -2.83
C PRO A 196 -16.16 15.27 -3.76
N ASN A 197 -16.36 15.93 -4.90
CA ASN A 197 -15.29 16.16 -5.90
C ASN A 197 -14.06 16.92 -5.38
N ASN A 198 -14.15 17.59 -4.22
CA ASN A 198 -13.02 18.29 -3.60
C ASN A 198 -12.23 17.41 -2.62
N TYR A 199 -12.55 16.12 -2.51
CA TYR A 199 -11.79 15.17 -1.73
C TYR A 199 -10.51 14.80 -2.49
N ASP A 200 -9.38 15.03 -1.83
CA ASP A 200 -8.10 14.50 -2.26
C ASP A 200 -8.01 12.99 -1.94
N PHE A 201 -6.97 12.36 -2.49
CA PHE A 201 -6.66 10.94 -2.28
C PHE A 201 -6.72 10.54 -0.79
N HIS A 202 -6.15 11.35 0.10
CA HIS A 202 -6.09 11.00 1.52
C HIS A 202 -7.47 10.97 2.17
N LYS A 203 -8.34 11.92 1.83
CA LYS A 203 -9.73 11.94 2.33
C LYS A 203 -10.55 10.78 1.81
N ILE A 204 -10.33 10.35 0.57
CA ILE A 204 -11.01 9.17 0.00
C ILE A 204 -10.60 7.91 0.76
N ILE A 205 -9.29 7.69 0.94
CA ILE A 205 -8.77 6.55 1.71
C ILE A 205 -9.31 6.55 3.15
N TRP A 206 -9.34 7.72 3.80
CA TRP A 206 -9.90 7.84 5.13
C TRP A 206 -11.41 7.54 5.18
N SER A 207 -12.17 7.98 4.18
CA SER A 207 -13.60 7.66 4.06
C SER A 207 -13.83 6.15 4.00
N ILE A 208 -13.04 5.44 3.18
CA ILE A 208 -13.11 3.97 3.07
C ILE A 208 -12.90 3.32 4.44
N PHE A 209 -11.89 3.75 5.19
CA PHE A 209 -11.63 3.19 6.51
C PHE A 209 -12.77 3.44 7.50
N ASN A 210 -13.38 4.64 7.50
CA ASN A 210 -14.51 4.95 8.38
C ASN A 210 -15.76 4.15 8.00
N ASP A 211 -16.03 3.99 6.70
CA ASP A 211 -17.16 3.20 6.20
C ASP A 211 -17.00 1.72 6.61
N ARG A 212 -15.77 1.18 6.49
CA ARG A 212 -15.43 -0.18 6.97
C ARG A 212 -15.59 -0.31 8.47
N GLU A 213 -15.10 0.66 9.25
CA GLU A 213 -15.24 0.67 10.70
C GLU A 213 -16.71 0.58 11.10
N PHE A 214 -17.55 1.44 10.52
CA PHE A 214 -18.99 1.46 10.77
C PHE A 214 -19.65 0.13 10.40
N GLU A 215 -19.41 -0.38 9.18
CA GLU A 215 -20.04 -1.61 8.71
C GLU A 215 -19.53 -2.86 9.46
N HIS A 216 -18.25 -2.93 9.80
CA HIS A 216 -17.72 -4.06 10.56
C HIS A 216 -18.22 -4.06 12.01
N MET A 217 -18.30 -2.88 12.64
CA MET A 217 -18.88 -2.74 13.98
C MET A 217 -20.35 -3.15 13.97
N LYS A 218 -21.15 -2.58 13.07
CA LYS A 218 -22.60 -2.84 12.96
C LYS A 218 -22.93 -4.31 12.75
N ASN A 219 -22.10 -5.01 11.97
CA ASN A 219 -22.30 -6.43 11.65
C ASN A 219 -21.48 -7.39 12.54
N SER A 220 -20.89 -6.90 13.64
CA SER A 220 -20.06 -7.69 14.56
C SER A 220 -18.90 -8.46 13.89
N LYS A 221 -18.35 -7.91 12.80
CA LYS A 221 -17.23 -8.48 12.03
C LYS A 221 -15.88 -8.08 12.63
N PHE A 222 -15.63 -8.45 13.89
CA PHE A 222 -14.49 -7.93 14.67
C PHE A 222 -13.11 -8.32 14.14
N ASN A 223 -12.97 -9.48 13.48
CA ASN A 223 -11.71 -9.83 12.80
C ASN A 223 -11.41 -8.83 11.65
N LEU A 224 -12.43 -8.45 10.87
CA LEU A 224 -12.27 -7.48 9.80
C LEU A 224 -12.06 -6.06 10.33
N LEU A 225 -12.71 -5.71 11.46
CA LEU A 225 -12.48 -4.45 12.15
C LEU A 225 -11.05 -4.33 12.68
N THR A 226 -10.49 -5.43 13.19
CA THR A 226 -9.08 -5.51 13.61
C THR A 226 -8.15 -5.22 12.45
N CYS A 227 -8.35 -5.88 11.30
CA CYS A 227 -7.57 -5.62 10.09
C CYS A 227 -7.73 -4.16 9.62
N ASN A 228 -8.94 -3.59 9.68
CA ASN A 228 -9.17 -2.21 9.29
C ASN A 228 -8.38 -1.22 10.16
N TYR A 229 -8.38 -1.41 11.48
CA TYR A 229 -7.58 -0.58 12.38
C TYR A 229 -6.07 -0.75 12.18
N GLN A 230 -5.59 -1.94 11.82
CA GLN A 230 -4.19 -2.13 11.42
C GLN A 230 -3.86 -1.31 10.16
N SER A 231 -4.72 -1.35 9.13
CA SER A 231 -4.56 -0.54 7.92
C SER A 231 -4.56 0.97 8.22
N MET A 232 -5.46 1.43 9.10
CA MET A 232 -5.53 2.83 9.53
C MET A 232 -4.25 3.24 10.26
N ALA A 233 -3.76 2.41 11.19
CA ALA A 233 -2.52 2.67 11.92
C ALA A 233 -1.31 2.75 10.96
N GLU A 234 -1.25 1.85 9.99
CA GLU A 234 -0.20 1.79 8.99
C GLU A 234 -0.18 3.01 8.07
N TRP A 235 -1.35 3.46 7.64
CA TRP A 235 -1.52 4.66 6.83
C TRP A 235 -1.12 5.94 7.57
N LEU A 236 -1.55 6.08 8.83
CA LEU A 236 -1.21 7.24 9.67
C LEU A 236 0.28 7.27 10.00
N GLY A 237 0.88 6.11 10.27
CA GLY A 237 2.31 5.98 10.51
C GLY A 237 3.15 6.44 9.31
N ASP A 238 2.80 6.03 8.09
CA ASP A 238 3.49 6.49 6.87
C ASP A 238 3.34 7.99 6.64
N SER A 239 2.22 8.56 7.10
CA SER A 239 1.93 9.99 7.02
C SER A 239 2.61 10.80 8.14
N GLY A 240 3.46 10.18 8.97
CA GLY A 240 4.17 10.83 10.06
C GLY A 240 3.28 11.18 11.26
N LYS A 241 2.13 10.52 11.42
CA LYS A 241 1.20 10.71 12.55
C LYS A 241 1.33 9.55 13.54
N GLN A 242 2.42 9.52 14.29
CA GLN A 242 2.78 8.37 15.13
C GLN A 242 1.83 8.18 16.34
N GLU A 243 1.33 9.26 16.93
CA GLU A 243 0.35 9.20 18.02
C GLU A 243 -0.97 8.56 17.55
N ASP A 244 -1.50 9.02 16.41
CA ASP A 244 -2.71 8.44 15.81
C ASP A 244 -2.46 6.98 15.38
N SER A 245 -1.28 6.68 14.82
CA SER A 245 -0.88 5.31 14.49
C SER A 245 -0.93 4.40 15.71
N LEU A 246 -0.36 4.84 16.84
CA LEU A 246 -0.40 4.11 18.10
C LEU A 246 -1.84 3.91 18.60
N LEU A 247 -2.67 4.95 18.56
CA LEU A 247 -4.10 4.87 18.92
C LEU A 247 -4.79 3.73 18.16
N TYR A 248 -4.62 3.66 16.84
CA TYR A 248 -5.27 2.63 16.02
C TYR A 248 -4.66 1.23 16.21
N TYR A 249 -3.36 1.11 16.49
CA TYR A 249 -2.79 -0.18 16.90
C TYR A 249 -3.32 -0.67 18.25
N LEU A 250 -3.56 0.22 19.21
CA LEU A 250 -4.20 -0.13 20.48
C LEU A 250 -5.64 -0.60 20.27
N LYS A 251 -6.41 0.09 19.42
CA LYS A 251 -7.77 -0.36 19.04
C LYS A 251 -7.71 -1.75 18.38
N ALA A 252 -6.80 -1.97 17.44
CA ALA A 252 -6.60 -3.27 16.80
C ALA A 252 -6.24 -4.36 17.83
N LEU A 253 -5.34 -4.08 18.78
CA LEU A 253 -4.96 -5.02 19.83
C LEU A 253 -6.14 -5.45 20.68
N TYR A 254 -7.00 -4.51 21.07
CA TYR A 254 -8.20 -4.82 21.82
C TYR A 254 -9.14 -5.75 21.03
N PHE A 255 -9.44 -5.42 19.77
CA PHE A 255 -10.34 -6.23 18.96
C PHE A 255 -9.74 -7.60 18.59
N GLU A 256 -8.44 -7.74 18.41
CA GLU A 256 -7.78 -9.04 18.20
C GLU A 256 -8.07 -10.01 19.36
N ILE A 257 -7.94 -9.50 20.60
CA ILE A 257 -8.24 -10.27 21.81
C ILE A 257 -9.72 -10.66 21.84
N MET A 258 -10.61 -9.70 21.63
CA MET A 258 -12.06 -9.92 21.72
C MET A 258 -12.59 -10.83 20.61
N ALA A 259 -12.12 -10.65 19.38
CA ALA A 259 -12.63 -11.33 18.19
C ALA A 259 -12.28 -12.83 18.17
N SER A 260 -11.12 -13.21 18.72
CA SER A 260 -10.63 -14.60 18.73
C SER A 260 -11.61 -15.59 19.35
N ASN A 261 -12.38 -15.16 20.34
CA ASN A 261 -13.33 -16.01 21.06
C ASN A 261 -14.78 -15.55 20.97
N PHE A 262 -15.06 -14.48 20.20
CA PHE A 262 -16.39 -13.88 20.12
C PHE A 262 -17.47 -14.87 19.65
N SER A 263 -17.21 -15.63 18.58
CA SER A 263 -18.19 -16.57 18.02
C SER A 263 -18.60 -17.65 19.01
N SER A 264 -17.64 -18.24 19.74
CA SER A 264 -17.93 -19.28 20.74
C SER A 264 -18.74 -18.72 21.92
N ILE A 265 -18.40 -17.51 22.39
CA ILE A 265 -19.13 -16.82 23.47
C ILE A 265 -20.56 -16.49 23.02
N SER A 266 -20.73 -15.93 21.83
CA SER A 266 -22.05 -15.59 21.28
C SER A 266 -22.95 -16.83 21.16
N LEU A 267 -22.43 -17.94 20.63
CA LEU A 267 -23.21 -19.18 20.51
C LEU A 267 -23.60 -19.78 21.88
N TYR A 268 -22.79 -19.57 22.91
CA TYR A 268 -23.17 -19.94 24.27
C TYR A 268 -24.28 -19.06 24.82
N ASN A 269 -24.16 -17.74 24.68
CA ASN A 269 -25.17 -16.78 25.12
C ASN A 269 -26.52 -17.01 24.43
N ASP A 270 -26.51 -17.44 23.17
CA ASP A 270 -27.70 -17.82 22.40
C ASP A 270 -28.28 -19.20 22.80
N GLY A 271 -27.66 -19.90 23.76
CA GLY A 271 -28.06 -21.23 24.22
C GLY A 271 -27.76 -22.36 23.23
N VAL A 272 -27.01 -22.08 22.16
CA VAL A 272 -26.62 -23.07 21.14
C VAL A 272 -25.48 -23.95 21.65
N TYR A 273 -24.52 -23.38 22.37
CA TYR A 273 -23.41 -24.11 23.00
C TYR A 273 -23.70 -24.33 24.49
N SER A 274 -23.41 -25.53 24.99
CA SER A 274 -23.37 -25.80 26.44
C SER A 274 -22.03 -25.35 27.02
N SER A 275 -21.97 -25.10 28.33
CA SER A 275 -20.70 -24.78 29.01
C SER A 275 -19.64 -25.85 28.76
N THR A 276 -20.02 -27.14 28.79
CA THR A 276 -19.12 -28.25 28.45
C THR A 276 -18.52 -28.12 27.05
N ARG A 277 -19.33 -27.72 26.06
CA ARG A 277 -18.88 -27.54 24.67
C ARG A 277 -17.90 -26.38 24.55
N VAL A 278 -18.17 -25.26 25.23
CA VAL A 278 -17.27 -24.11 25.21
C VAL A 278 -15.96 -24.38 25.95
N HIS A 279 -15.98 -25.22 26.99
CA HIS A 279 -14.75 -25.68 27.65
C HIS A 279 -13.98 -26.72 26.84
N SER A 280 -14.66 -27.52 26.02
CA SER A 280 -14.02 -28.54 25.16
C SER A 280 -13.49 -27.97 23.84
N ASP A 281 -14.15 -26.93 23.30
CA ASP A 281 -13.69 -26.16 22.16
C ASP A 281 -12.59 -25.23 22.66
N SER A 282 -11.34 -25.61 22.41
CA SER A 282 -10.14 -24.96 22.93
C SER A 282 -10.17 -23.46 22.70
N PHE A 283 -10.08 -22.68 23.79
CA PHE A 283 -9.75 -21.25 23.78
C PHE A 283 -8.86 -20.90 22.59
N ASN A 284 -9.35 -20.02 21.72
CA ASN A 284 -8.59 -19.56 20.58
C ASN A 284 -7.61 -18.50 21.05
N GLU A 285 -6.32 -18.80 20.99
CA GLU A 285 -5.26 -17.87 21.37
C GLU A 285 -5.22 -16.70 20.37
N PRO A 286 -5.36 -15.44 20.83
CA PRO A 286 -5.27 -14.29 19.94
C PRO A 286 -3.84 -14.09 19.41
N TYR A 287 -3.70 -13.69 18.15
CA TYR A 287 -2.40 -13.54 17.50
C TYR A 287 -1.81 -12.16 17.74
N LEU A 288 -1.16 -11.98 18.89
CA LEU A 288 -0.73 -10.65 19.37
C LEU A 288 0.64 -10.20 18.86
N THR A 289 1.49 -11.11 18.36
CA THR A 289 2.92 -10.85 18.11
C THR A 289 3.18 -9.63 17.23
N TYR A 290 2.42 -9.49 16.14
CA TYR A 290 2.55 -8.36 15.23
C TYR A 290 2.24 -7.02 15.91
N LEU A 291 1.09 -6.96 16.59
CA LEU A 291 0.59 -5.75 17.26
C LEU A 291 1.49 -5.34 18.43
N VAL A 292 1.95 -6.31 19.22
CA VAL A 292 2.93 -6.08 20.31
C VAL A 292 4.18 -5.40 19.77
N GLY A 293 4.76 -5.90 18.67
CA GLY A 293 5.94 -5.31 18.06
C GLY A 293 5.71 -3.87 17.57
N LYS A 294 4.57 -3.63 16.91
CA LYS A 294 4.19 -2.28 16.43
C LYS A 294 3.99 -1.29 17.57
N ILE A 295 3.26 -1.67 18.61
CA ILE A 295 3.01 -0.83 19.79
C ILE A 295 4.31 -0.54 20.53
N TYR A 296 5.18 -1.54 20.73
CA TYR A 296 6.48 -1.34 21.37
C TYR A 296 7.38 -0.36 20.59
N ASN A 297 7.38 -0.44 19.27
CA ASN A 297 8.16 0.48 18.44
C ASN A 297 7.64 1.93 18.54
N LEU A 298 6.36 2.13 18.84
CA LEU A 298 5.73 3.44 19.01
C LEU A 298 5.61 3.88 20.47
N ARG A 299 6.25 3.17 21.41
CA ARG A 299 6.09 3.39 22.87
C ARG A 299 6.43 4.80 23.34
N GLU A 300 7.29 5.53 22.64
CA GLU A 300 7.67 6.91 22.97
C GLU A 300 6.51 7.90 22.79
N PHE A 301 5.55 7.57 21.93
CA PHE A 301 4.34 8.35 21.69
C PHE A 301 3.20 7.99 22.65
N TYR A 302 3.39 7.04 23.56
CA TYR A 302 2.34 6.64 24.48
C TYR A 302 2.02 7.73 25.50
N SER A 303 0.73 7.99 25.69
CA SER A 303 0.19 8.83 26.76
C SER A 303 -1.06 8.21 27.37
N GLN A 304 -1.42 8.65 28.57
CA GLN A 304 -2.69 8.23 29.17
C GLN A 304 -3.87 8.66 28.28
N THR A 305 -3.81 9.83 27.64
CA THR A 305 -4.85 10.30 26.72
C THR A 305 -5.04 9.33 25.55
N ILE A 306 -3.97 8.93 24.87
CA ILE A 306 -4.04 7.96 23.76
C ILE A 306 -4.62 6.63 24.22
N PHE A 307 -4.25 6.17 25.42
CA PHE A 307 -4.83 4.96 26.00
C PHE A 307 -6.34 5.10 26.25
N GLU A 308 -6.77 6.22 26.83
CA GLU A 308 -8.18 6.49 27.09
C GLU A 308 -8.99 6.55 25.80
N ASP A 309 -8.49 7.26 24.78
CA ASP A 309 -9.12 7.36 23.46
C ASP A 309 -9.20 5.99 22.76
N ALA A 310 -8.18 5.14 22.93
CA ALA A 310 -8.21 3.77 22.42
C ALA A 310 -9.29 2.94 23.13
N CYS A 311 -9.52 3.17 24.42
CA CYS A 311 -10.50 2.43 25.22
C CYS A 311 -11.96 2.85 24.92
N GLU A 312 -12.22 3.92 24.17
CA GLU A 312 -13.59 4.31 23.80
C GLU A 312 -14.33 3.19 23.05
N VAL A 313 -13.61 2.37 22.29
CA VAL A 313 -14.18 1.24 21.55
C VAL A 313 -14.73 0.13 22.47
N MET A 314 -14.30 0.09 23.74
CA MET A 314 -14.79 -0.87 24.73
C MET A 314 -16.24 -0.61 25.11
N ASN A 315 -16.73 0.62 24.93
CA ASN A 315 -18.11 1.01 25.22
C ASN A 315 -19.14 0.32 24.32
N HIS A 316 -18.72 -0.52 23.37
CA HIS A 316 -19.60 -1.31 22.52
C HIS A 316 -19.81 -2.74 23.03
N PHE A 317 -19.06 -3.18 24.04
CA PHE A 317 -19.10 -4.54 24.58
C PHE A 317 -19.60 -4.55 26.02
N TYR A 318 -20.92 -4.64 26.18
CA TYR A 318 -21.54 -4.75 27.51
C TYR A 318 -21.78 -6.20 27.95
N GLU A 319 -21.83 -7.13 27.01
CA GLU A 319 -22.34 -8.49 27.26
C GLU A 319 -21.24 -9.55 27.45
N PHE A 320 -20.00 -9.27 27.02
CA PHE A 320 -18.85 -10.14 27.30
C PHE A 320 -17.56 -9.32 27.38
N VAL A 321 -16.69 -9.68 28.33
CA VAL A 321 -15.45 -8.95 28.58
C VAL A 321 -14.31 -9.94 28.80
N LEU A 322 -13.66 -10.36 27.71
CA LEU A 322 -12.43 -11.17 27.79
C LEU A 322 -11.23 -10.32 28.24
N CYS A 323 -11.28 -9.02 27.97
CA CYS A 323 -10.26 -8.06 28.35
C CYS A 323 -10.93 -6.78 28.84
N ASP A 324 -11.08 -6.62 30.16
CA ASP A 324 -11.59 -5.38 30.71
C ASP A 324 -10.54 -4.26 30.61
N LYS A 325 -10.95 -3.01 30.83
CA LYS A 325 -10.05 -1.85 30.73
C LYS A 325 -8.81 -1.98 31.63
N ASN A 326 -8.93 -2.58 32.81
CA ASN A 326 -7.81 -2.76 33.74
C ASN A 326 -6.83 -3.83 33.24
N THR A 327 -7.34 -4.93 32.71
CA THR A 327 -6.56 -6.01 32.09
C THR A 327 -5.87 -5.50 30.84
N PHE A 328 -6.56 -4.75 30.00
CA PHE A 328 -5.99 -4.10 28.84
C PHE A 328 -4.89 -3.10 29.22
N LYS A 329 -5.13 -2.27 30.24
CA LYS A 329 -4.12 -1.34 30.77
C LYS A 329 -2.84 -2.07 31.20
N ARG A 330 -2.98 -3.19 31.95
CA ARG A 330 -1.84 -4.01 32.35
C ARG A 330 -1.09 -4.58 31.15
N LEU A 331 -1.80 -5.10 30.14
CA LEU A 331 -1.19 -5.61 28.91
C LEU A 331 -0.40 -4.53 28.19
N VAL A 332 -1.01 -3.36 27.97
CA VAL A 332 -0.38 -2.24 27.26
C VAL A 332 0.86 -1.75 28.02
N HIS A 333 0.81 -1.67 29.35
CA HIS A 333 2.00 -1.35 30.16
C HIS A 333 3.09 -2.41 30.07
N ASP A 334 2.74 -3.71 30.06
CA ASP A 334 3.72 -4.78 29.86
C ASP A 334 4.39 -4.63 28.49
N ILE A 335 3.65 -4.31 27.43
CA ILE A 335 4.20 -4.09 26.08
C ILE A 335 5.15 -2.87 26.07
N ILE A 336 4.69 -1.71 26.53
CA ILE A 336 5.44 -0.44 26.47
C ILE A 336 6.74 -0.51 27.28
N ASN A 337 6.70 -1.19 28.42
CA ASN A 337 7.87 -1.34 29.29
C ASN A 337 8.77 -2.52 28.91
N ASN A 338 8.53 -3.17 27.76
CA ASN A 338 9.26 -4.36 27.31
C ASN A 338 9.21 -5.56 28.28
N ASN A 339 8.09 -5.70 29.01
CA ASN A 339 7.81 -6.76 29.97
C ASN A 339 6.73 -7.75 29.46
N TYR A 340 6.37 -7.67 28.17
CA TYR A 340 5.38 -8.56 27.57
C TYR A 340 5.89 -10.01 27.54
N ASP A 341 5.10 -10.91 28.11
CA ASP A 341 5.31 -12.35 28.09
C ASP A 341 4.07 -13.01 27.48
N HIS A 342 4.25 -13.64 26.32
CA HIS A 342 3.16 -14.24 25.56
C HIS A 342 2.43 -15.32 26.34
N ASP A 343 3.15 -16.27 26.93
CA ASP A 343 2.58 -17.40 27.65
C ASP A 343 1.83 -16.96 28.91
N LYS A 344 2.35 -15.95 29.61
CA LYS A 344 1.69 -15.33 30.76
C LYS A 344 0.34 -14.73 30.35
N TRP A 345 0.30 -13.97 29.25
CA TRP A 345 -0.93 -13.33 28.78
C TRP A 345 -1.94 -14.34 28.21
N MET A 346 -1.49 -15.36 27.48
CA MET A 346 -2.40 -16.41 26.99
C MET A 346 -3.04 -17.19 28.15
N LYS A 347 -2.27 -17.50 29.21
CA LYS A 347 -2.81 -18.12 30.43
C LYS A 347 -3.83 -17.23 31.14
N GLU A 348 -3.57 -15.92 31.24
CA GLU A 348 -4.50 -14.98 31.85
C GLU A 348 -5.81 -14.88 31.06
N PHE A 349 -5.75 -14.74 29.72
CA PHE A 349 -6.96 -14.72 28.89
C PHE A 349 -7.73 -16.02 28.94
N LYS A 350 -7.06 -17.18 28.90
CA LYS A 350 -7.71 -18.47 29.04
C LYS A 350 -8.40 -18.63 30.40
N ARG A 351 -7.79 -18.12 31.47
CA ARG A 351 -8.39 -18.09 32.82
C ARG A 351 -9.64 -17.21 32.84
N ILE A 352 -9.59 -16.01 32.26
CA ILE A 352 -10.76 -15.11 32.16
C ILE A 352 -11.87 -15.79 31.35
N TYR A 353 -11.54 -16.33 30.18
CA TYR A 353 -12.47 -17.05 29.30
C TYR A 353 -13.19 -18.18 30.01
N THR A 354 -12.46 -19.02 30.74
CA THR A 354 -13.03 -20.16 31.47
C THR A 354 -14.00 -19.71 32.55
N ASN A 355 -13.81 -18.53 33.15
CA ASN A 355 -14.69 -17.99 34.19
C ASN A 355 -15.96 -17.30 33.64
N LEU A 356 -16.11 -17.16 32.31
CA LEU A 356 -17.31 -16.60 31.69
C LEU A 356 -18.48 -17.60 31.62
N PHE A 357 -18.19 -18.89 31.80
CA PHE A 357 -19.12 -20.02 31.68
C PHE A 357 -19.16 -20.79 33.00
#